data_AF-A0A7R7IYS5-F1
#
_entry.id   AF-A0A7R7IYS5-F1
#
_cell.length_a   1.000
_cell.length_b   1.000
_cell.length_c   1.000
_cell.angle_alpha   90.00
_cell.angle_beta   90.00
_cell.angle_gamma   90.00
#
_symmetry.space_group_name_H-M   'P 1'
#
loop_
_entity.id
_entity.type
_entity.pdbx_description
1 polymer ?
#
loop_
_entity_poly.entity_id
_entity_poly.type
_entity_poly.pdbx_seq_one_letter_code
_entity_poly.pdbx_strand_id
1 'polypeptide(L)' 'MTKAAALFIIMFTLAVIGFGTWQLYAGNLVAAFSSFPFLLIIYVFIKPFRRP' A
#
# COMPACT_ATOMS: atom_id res chain seq x y z
N MET A 1 -14.58 -0.31 -10.74
CA MET A 1 -13.13 -0.63 -10.80
C MET A 1 -12.92 -1.71 -11.84
N THR A 2 -12.03 -1.54 -12.82
CA THR A 2 -11.74 -2.59 -13.81
C THR A 2 -10.85 -3.66 -13.18
N LYS A 3 -10.87 -4.89 -13.73
CA LYS A 3 -10.02 -5.99 -13.23
C LYS A 3 -8.54 -5.63 -13.28
N ALA A 4 -8.10 -4.94 -14.33
CA ALA A 4 -6.73 -4.45 -14.49
C ALA A 4 -6.35 -3.43 -13.39
N ALA A 5 -7.22 -2.46 -13.10
CA ALA A 5 -6.97 -1.48 -12.04
C ALA A 5 -6.93 -2.13 -10.65
N ALA A 6 -7.80 -3.10 -10.39
CA ALA A 6 -7.78 -3.88 -9.16
C ALA A 6 -6.48 -4.67 -9.00
N LEU A 7 -6.03 -5.36 -10.06
CA LEU A 7 -4.77 -6.10 -10.05
C LEU A 7 -3.58 -5.17 -9.80
N PHE A 8 -3.53 -4.03 -10.47
CA PHE A 8 -2.47 -3.03 -10.27
C PHE A 8 -2.41 -2.56 -8.82
N ILE A 9 -3.56 -2.22 -8.23
CA ILE A 9 -3.61 -1.72 -6.84
C ILE A 9 -3.22 -2.81 -5.84
N ILE A 10 -3.60 -4.07 -6.07
CA ILE A 10 -3.15 -5.20 -5.23
C ILE A 10 -1.63 -5.34 -5.30
N MET A 11 -1.05 -5.35 -6.50
CA MET A 11 0.40 -5.49 -6.69
C MET A 11 1.16 -4.31 -6.08
N PHE A 12 0.66 -3.09 -6.26
CA PHE A 12 1.22 -1.90 -5.65
C PHE A 12 1.15 -1.95 -4.11
N THR A 13 0.03 -2.41 -3.55
CA THR A 13 -0.14 -2.59 -2.09
C THR A 13 0.87 -3.59 -1.54
N LEU A 14 1.05 -4.74 -2.20
CA LEU A 14 2.03 -5.75 -1.79
C LEU A 14 3.46 -5.20 -1.84
N ALA A 15 3.81 -4.42 -2.87
CA ALA A 15 5.12 -3.78 -2.97
C ALA A 15 5.37 -2.79 -1.83
N VAL A 16 4.39 -1.95 -1.48
CA VAL A 16 4.49 -0.98 -0.39
C VAL A 16 4.65 -1.68 0.97
N ILE A 17 3.85 -2.73 1.23
CA ILE A 17 3.94 -3.52 2.47
C ILE A 17 5.29 -4.25 2.54
N GLY A 18 5.71 -4.88 1.44
CA GLY A 18 6.98 -5.58 1.36
C GLY A 18 8.17 -4.65 1.60
N PHE A 19 8.18 -3.48 0.96
CA PHE A 19 9.18 -2.45 1.17
C PHE A 19 9.21 -1.98 2.63
N GLY A 20 8.06 -1.59 3.19
CA GLY A 20 7.98 -1.11 4.57
C GLY A 20 8.47 -2.17 5.56
N THR A 21 8.07 -3.42 5.36
CA THR A 21 8.50 -4.56 6.19
C THR A 21 10.00 -4.79 6.09
N TRP A 22 10.57 -4.77 4.88
CA TRP A 22 12.01 -4.93 4.69
C TRP A 22 12.80 -3.81 5.36
N GLN A 23 12.34 -2.55 5.26
CA GLN A 23 12.98 -1.42 5.94
C GLN A 23 12.88 -1.51 7.47
N LEU A 24 11.76 -2.03 8.01
CA LEU A 24 11.64 -2.32 9.44
C LEU A 24 12.69 -3.34 9.90
N TYR A 25 12.85 -4.45 9.17
CA TYR A 25 13.88 -5.44 9.47
C TYR A 25 15.32 -4.91 9.30
N ALA A 26 15.51 -3.92 8.43
CA ALA A 26 16.80 -3.23 8.27
C ALA A 26 17.05 -2.15 9.35
N GLY A 27 16.10 -1.90 10.26
CA GLY A 27 16.21 -0.84 11.27
C GLY A 27 16.03 0.59 10.74
N ASN A 28 15.68 0.75 9.45
CA ASN A 28 15.50 2.05 8.82
C ASN A 28 14.05 2.54 8.99
N LEU A 29 13.75 3.05 10.19
CA LEU A 29 12.41 3.51 10.55
C LEU A 29 11.92 4.65 9.64
N VAL A 30 12.78 5.58 9.25
CA VAL A 30 12.40 6.71 8.38
C VAL A 30 11.91 6.19 7.02
N ALA A 31 12.65 5.28 6.40
CA ALA A 31 12.22 4.67 5.15
C ALA A 31 10.98 3.79 5.33
N ALA A 32 10.88 3.05 6.43
CA ALA A 32 9.68 2.26 6.72
C ALA A 32 8.43 3.14 6.84
N PHE A 33 8.49 4.25 7.58
CA PHE A 33 7.36 5.17 7.74
C PHE A 33 7.02 5.93 6.45
N SER A 34 7.94 6.04 5.50
CA SER A 34 7.63 6.59 4.17
C SER A 34 6.59 5.75 3.41
N SER A 35 6.38 4.48 3.77
CA SER A 35 5.32 3.63 3.21
C SER A 35 3.90 4.05 3.66
N PHE A 36 3.77 4.72 4.81
CA PHE A 36 2.48 5.11 5.40
C PHE A 36 1.59 5.98 4.51
N PRO A 37 2.06 7.10 3.93
CA PRO A 37 1.23 7.91 3.04
C PRO A 37 0.71 7.13 1.83
N PHE A 38 1.49 6.19 1.27
CA PHE A 38 1.04 5.35 0.17
C PHE A 38 -0.08 4.40 0.60
N LEU A 39 0.05 3.76 1.77
CA LEU A 39 -1.00 2.91 2.34
C LEU A 39 -2.29 3.70 2.62
N LEU A 40 -2.16 4.94 3.09
CA LEU A 40 -3.31 5.83 3.32
C LEU A 40 -4.01 6.19 2.00
N ILE A 41 -3.25 6.54 0.96
CA ILE A 41 -3.79 6.82 -0.38
C ILE A 41 -4.53 5.59 -0.93
N ILE A 42 -3.92 4.40 -0.83
CA ILE A 42 -4.55 3.15 -1.24
C ILE A 42 -5.88 2.95 -0.50
N TYR A 43 -5.90 3.12 0.82
CA TYR A 43 -7.11 2.96 1.63
C TYR A 43 -8.20 3.94 1.23
N VAL A 44 -7.89 5.24 1.14
CA VAL A 44 -8.85 6.28 0.77
C VAL A 44 -9.39 6.04 -0.64
N PHE A 45 -8.54 5.59 -1.56
CA PHE A 45 -8.95 5.28 -2.93
C PHE A 45 -9.87 4.06 -3.01
N ILE A 46 -9.61 3.00 -2.24
CA ILE A 46 -10.42 1.77 -2.26
C ILE A 46 -11.74 1.93 -1.49
N LYS A 47 -11.75 2.72 -0.40
CA LYS A 47 -12.88 2.85 0.52
C LYS A 47 -14.25 3.08 -0.17
N PRO A 48 -14.41 3.95 -1.18
CA PRO A 48 -15.69 4.16 -1.86
C PRO A 48 -16.19 2.96 -2.69
N PHE A 49 -15.29 2.06 -3.08
CA PHE A 49 -15.63 0.87 -3.88
C PHE A 49 -16.03 -0.32 -3.02
N ARG A 50 -15.86 -0.24 -1.70
CA ARG A 50 -16.34 -1.26 -0.77
C ARG A 50 -17.84 -1.06 -0.60
N ARG A 51 -18.65 -2.01 -1.06
CA ARG A 51 -20.09 -2.02 -0.76
C ARG A 51 -20.26 -2.18 0.76
N PRO A 52 -21.18 -1.44 1.40
CA PRO A 52 -21.50 -1.63 2.81
C PRO A 52 -22.03 -3.04 3.09
#